data_AF-A0A964QS87-F1
#
_entry.id   AF-A0A964QS87-F1
#
_cell.length_a   1.000
_cell.length_b   1.000
_cell.length_c   1.000
_cell.angle_alpha   90.00
_cell.angle_beta   90.00
_cell.angle_gamma   90.00
#
_symmetry.space_group_name_H-M   'P 1'
#
loop_
_entity.id
_entity.type
_entity.pdbx_description
1 polymer ?
#
loop_
_entity_poly.entity_id
_entity_poly.type
_entity_poly.pdbx_seq_one_letter_code
_entity_poly.pdbx_strand_id
1 'polypeptide(L)'
;MSYIEQETKLNKVLETLPIPTEKLLNGETPIDLLYATGRDFELTINDIGELCELVQQIITKERKPEDFEAGLKEKLEFGDDTILVGNVLATVTQKIFLKLLPALNIKVPLDMAMATVVNPITTSPTSQEGVKGVEMIGDFDKTKDSNESADTPIQVSDLKFTGNLAQRAPKAGAPLPTFPQVSPEPPVQLTKPAVQVPLSSTIPLISNQSGETIPAKKPPMVEVSANQVPENSIESLMKMLRGSVSERELQTHLSKLPESLRVALESVDSAKKVVEIGQKYALHVDKIGDLATETGMVILGFTHPGQFLPRLTRRLGMNENTIRPLAQEINTEIFLKIREALKEINGEGGIHISPEPQAR
;
A
#
# COMPACT_ATOMS: atom_id res chain seq x y z
N MET A 1 -4.17 -17.72 -1.24
CA MET A 1 -2.76 -17.68 -0.78
C MET A 1 -2.27 -16.25 -0.85
N SER A 2 -1.26 -15.87 -0.07
CA SER A 2 -0.66 -14.54 -0.23
C SER A 2 0.13 -14.46 -1.54
N TYR A 3 0.17 -13.28 -2.18
CA TYR A 3 1.01 -13.03 -3.37
C TYR A 3 2.45 -13.49 -3.18
N ILE A 4 3.04 -13.23 -2.01
CA ILE A 4 4.42 -13.59 -1.66
C ILE A 4 4.63 -15.12 -1.70
N GLU A 5 3.61 -15.89 -1.30
CA GLU A 5 3.67 -17.36 -1.34
C GLU A 5 3.64 -17.88 -2.77
N GLN A 6 2.81 -17.28 -3.64
CA GLN A 6 2.73 -17.65 -5.07
C GLN A 6 4.03 -17.30 -5.79
N GLU A 7 4.60 -16.13 -5.49
CA GLU A 7 5.89 -15.69 -6.02
C GLU A 7 7.01 -16.68 -5.66
N THR A 8 7.08 -17.07 -4.38
CA THR A 8 8.08 -18.04 -3.90
C THR A 8 7.92 -19.41 -4.59
N LYS A 9 6.68 -19.86 -4.79
CA LYS A 9 6.39 -21.12 -5.48
C LYS A 9 6.77 -21.06 -6.95
N LEU A 10 6.42 -19.98 -7.64
CA LEU A 10 6.78 -19.79 -9.04
C LEU A 10 8.29 -19.74 -9.20
N ASN A 11 9.02 -18.97 -8.39
CA ASN A 11 10.49 -18.96 -8.39
C ASN A 11 11.09 -20.35 -8.21
N LYS A 12 10.60 -21.11 -7.22
CA LYS A 12 11.06 -22.47 -6.98
C LYS A 12 10.83 -23.38 -8.19
N VAL A 13 9.70 -23.26 -8.88
CA VAL A 13 9.43 -24.02 -10.11
C VAL A 13 10.38 -23.59 -11.23
N LEU A 14 10.64 -22.29 -11.38
CA LEU A 14 11.54 -21.76 -12.41
C LEU A 14 13.00 -22.20 -12.20
N GLU A 15 13.44 -22.33 -10.95
CA GLU A 15 14.77 -22.87 -10.61
C GLU A 15 14.94 -24.34 -10.99
N THR A 16 13.83 -25.11 -11.07
CA THR A 16 13.90 -26.53 -11.50
C THR A 16 14.02 -26.70 -13.01
N LEU A 17 13.92 -25.61 -13.79
CA LEU A 17 13.96 -25.69 -15.23
C LEU A 17 15.37 -25.96 -15.75
N PRO A 18 15.52 -26.76 -16.83
CA PRO A 18 16.82 -27.15 -17.36
C PRO A 18 17.59 -25.97 -17.99
N ILE A 19 16.90 -24.87 -18.31
CA ILE A 19 17.49 -23.69 -18.94
C ILE A 19 17.29 -22.50 -18.00
N PRO A 20 18.33 -21.71 -17.71
CA PRO A 20 18.21 -20.49 -16.93
C PRO A 20 17.20 -19.54 -17.60
N THR A 21 16.12 -19.24 -16.89
CA THR A 21 14.98 -18.42 -17.37
C THR A 21 15.40 -17.01 -17.75
N GLU A 22 16.41 -16.46 -17.06
CA GLU A 22 17.00 -15.15 -17.34
C GLU A 22 17.49 -15.03 -18.80
N LYS A 23 18.05 -16.10 -19.37
CA LYS A 23 18.53 -16.07 -20.77
C LYS A 23 17.39 -16.07 -21.78
N LEU A 24 16.25 -16.66 -21.42
CA LEU A 24 15.09 -16.77 -22.31
C LEU A 24 14.27 -15.48 -22.30
N LEU A 25 14.28 -14.75 -21.19
CA LEU A 25 13.42 -13.59 -20.95
C LEU A 25 14.18 -12.26 -20.94
N ASN A 26 15.30 -12.18 -21.65
CA ASN A 26 16.12 -10.96 -21.78
C ASN A 26 16.57 -10.36 -20.43
N GLY A 27 16.79 -11.21 -19.43
CA GLY A 27 17.19 -10.79 -18.08
C GLY A 27 16.03 -10.39 -17.16
N GLU A 28 14.79 -10.41 -17.64
CA GLU A 28 13.61 -10.18 -16.80
C GLU A 28 13.11 -11.50 -16.21
N THR A 29 12.68 -11.50 -14.95
CA THR A 29 12.04 -12.68 -14.37
C THR A 29 10.59 -12.78 -14.85
N PRO A 30 9.99 -13.98 -14.92
CA PRO A 30 8.55 -14.12 -15.18
C PRO A 30 7.69 -13.29 -14.23
N ILE A 31 8.12 -13.13 -12.98
CA ILE A 31 7.42 -12.35 -11.96
C ILE A 31 7.43 -10.87 -12.32
N ASP A 32 8.58 -10.32 -12.74
CA ASP A 32 8.68 -8.92 -13.17
C ASP A 32 7.75 -8.66 -14.37
N LEU A 33 7.70 -9.60 -15.32
CA LEU A 33 6.82 -9.53 -16.48
C LEU A 33 5.33 -9.60 -16.09
N LEU A 34 4.97 -10.44 -15.12
CA LEU A 34 3.60 -10.52 -14.61
C LEU A 34 3.21 -9.27 -13.82
N TYR A 35 4.13 -8.71 -13.04
CA TYR A 35 3.89 -7.47 -12.31
C TYR A 35 3.76 -6.26 -13.25
N ALA A 36 4.60 -6.20 -14.30
CA ALA A 36 4.47 -5.21 -15.36
C ALA A 36 3.13 -5.35 -16.08
N THR A 37 2.72 -6.57 -16.42
CA THR A 37 1.42 -6.85 -17.03
C THR A 37 0.27 -6.44 -16.10
N GLY A 38 0.36 -6.76 -14.82
CA GLY A 38 -0.63 -6.34 -13.83
C GLY A 38 -0.78 -4.83 -13.75
N ARG A 39 0.34 -4.11 -13.80
CA ARG A 39 0.34 -2.64 -13.84
C ARG A 39 -0.26 -2.08 -15.13
N ASP A 40 0.07 -2.67 -16.27
CA ASP A 40 -0.43 -2.24 -17.60
C ASP A 40 -1.96 -2.34 -17.70
N PHE A 41 -2.57 -3.28 -16.95
CA PHE A 41 -4.02 -3.53 -16.94
C PHE A 41 -4.72 -3.20 -15.61
N GLU A 42 -4.06 -2.44 -14.72
CA GLU A 42 -4.60 -2.02 -13.42
C GLU A 42 -5.11 -3.19 -12.53
N LEU A 43 -4.45 -4.35 -12.63
CA LEU A 43 -4.78 -5.54 -11.85
C LEU A 43 -4.47 -5.33 -10.36
N THR A 44 -5.33 -5.85 -9.48
CA THR A 44 -5.05 -5.81 -8.04
C THR A 44 -3.94 -6.80 -7.67
N ILE A 45 -3.34 -6.65 -6.48
CA ILE A 45 -2.30 -7.57 -6.00
C ILE A 45 -2.83 -9.01 -5.92
N ASN A 46 -4.11 -9.19 -5.58
CA ASN A 46 -4.75 -10.51 -5.56
C ASN A 46 -4.84 -11.09 -6.97
N ASP A 47 -5.26 -10.28 -7.94
CA ASP A 47 -5.36 -10.68 -9.35
C ASP A 47 -3.99 -11.10 -9.91
N ILE A 48 -2.93 -10.36 -9.59
CA ILE A 48 -1.57 -10.74 -9.99
C ILE A 48 -1.15 -12.06 -9.31
N GLY A 49 -1.57 -12.29 -8.06
CA GLY A 49 -1.35 -13.56 -7.36
C GLY A 49 -2.04 -14.75 -8.04
N GLU A 50 -3.30 -14.59 -8.44
CA GLU A 50 -4.04 -15.61 -9.20
C GLU A 50 -3.43 -15.85 -10.59
N LEU A 51 -2.97 -14.78 -11.24
CA LEU A 51 -2.27 -14.85 -12.53
C LEU A 51 -0.94 -15.62 -12.41
N CYS A 52 -0.16 -15.37 -11.36
CA CYS A 52 1.05 -16.12 -11.05
C CYS A 52 0.75 -17.62 -10.86
N GLU A 53 -0.33 -17.96 -10.15
CA GLU A 53 -0.72 -19.35 -9.94
C GLU A 53 -1.11 -20.04 -11.26
N LEU A 54 -1.88 -19.38 -12.12
CA LEU A 54 -2.26 -19.94 -13.42
C LEU A 54 -1.04 -20.18 -14.33
N VAL A 55 -0.10 -19.23 -14.35
CA VAL A 55 1.17 -19.39 -15.09
C VAL A 55 2.00 -20.53 -14.51
N GLN A 56 2.07 -20.64 -13.19
CA GLN A 56 2.74 -21.74 -12.51
C GLN A 56 2.13 -23.09 -12.93
N GLN A 57 0.81 -23.23 -12.91
CA GLN A 57 0.11 -24.47 -13.28
C GLN A 57 0.42 -24.92 -14.72
N ILE A 58 0.61 -23.97 -15.64
CA ILE A 58 0.98 -24.29 -17.02
C ILE A 58 2.45 -24.74 -17.11
N ILE A 59 3.35 -24.06 -16.40
CA ILE A 59 4.77 -24.44 -16.36
C ILE A 59 4.96 -25.82 -15.73
N THR A 60 4.21 -26.14 -14.66
CA THR A 60 4.24 -27.45 -14.00
C THR A 60 3.45 -28.53 -14.73
N LYS A 61 2.79 -28.19 -15.85
CA LYS A 61 1.93 -29.09 -16.65
C LYS A 61 0.69 -29.60 -15.91
N GLU A 62 0.30 -28.94 -14.82
CA GLU A 62 -0.96 -29.21 -14.11
C GLU A 62 -2.17 -28.70 -14.90
N ARG A 63 -1.98 -27.64 -15.69
CA ARG A 63 -2.99 -27.06 -16.59
C ARG A 63 -2.45 -27.02 -18.02
N LYS A 64 -3.31 -27.25 -19.01
CA LYS A 64 -2.91 -27.10 -20.41
C LYS A 64 -2.96 -25.62 -20.82
N PRO A 65 -2.10 -25.15 -21.74
CA PRO A 65 -2.13 -23.76 -22.19
C PRO A 65 -3.48 -23.31 -22.74
N GLU A 66 -4.23 -24.20 -23.40
CA GLU A 66 -5.56 -23.93 -23.96
C GLU A 66 -6.59 -23.55 -22.88
N ASP A 67 -6.41 -24.05 -21.66
CA ASP A 67 -7.30 -23.81 -20.52
C ASP A 67 -6.90 -22.54 -19.72
N PHE A 68 -5.91 -21.78 -20.19
CA PHE A 68 -5.45 -20.57 -19.50
C PHE A 68 -6.51 -19.47 -19.52
N GLU A 69 -7.15 -19.22 -20.67
CA GLU A 69 -8.19 -18.21 -20.80
C GLU A 69 -9.39 -18.52 -19.88
N ALA A 70 -9.81 -19.79 -19.84
CA ALA A 70 -10.86 -20.23 -18.93
C ALA A 70 -10.46 -20.01 -17.46
N GLY A 71 -9.20 -20.27 -17.11
CA GLY A 71 -8.66 -19.98 -15.79
C GLY A 71 -8.63 -18.52 -15.42
N LEU A 72 -8.27 -17.65 -16.37
CA LEU A 72 -8.33 -16.20 -16.20
C LEU A 72 -9.77 -15.76 -15.90
N LYS A 73 -10.75 -16.22 -16.69
CA LYS A 73 -12.17 -15.89 -16.49
C LYS A 73 -12.73 -16.41 -15.16
N GLU A 74 -12.24 -17.57 -14.69
CA GLU A 74 -12.69 -18.18 -13.45
C GLU A 74 -12.12 -17.47 -12.22
N LYS A 75 -10.82 -17.15 -12.24
CA LYS A 75 -10.11 -16.66 -11.05
C LYS A 75 -10.07 -15.15 -10.92
N LEU A 76 -10.17 -14.43 -12.04
CA LEU A 76 -10.12 -12.99 -12.05
C LEU A 76 -11.53 -12.46 -12.17
N GLU A 77 -11.96 -11.68 -11.17
CA GLU A 77 -13.29 -11.06 -11.12
C GLU A 77 -13.38 -9.85 -12.07
N PHE A 78 -13.07 -10.05 -13.36
CA PHE A 78 -13.11 -9.00 -14.39
C PHE A 78 -14.52 -8.54 -14.76
N GLY A 79 -15.56 -9.10 -14.14
CA GLY A 79 -16.93 -8.94 -14.60
C GLY A 79 -17.10 -9.47 -16.03
N ASP A 80 -18.06 -8.93 -16.76
CA ASP A 80 -18.32 -9.30 -18.16
C ASP A 80 -17.31 -8.69 -19.15
N ASP A 81 -16.17 -8.16 -18.68
CA ASP A 81 -15.20 -7.43 -19.50
C ASP A 81 -14.26 -8.36 -20.27
N THR A 82 -14.84 -9.05 -21.26
CA THR A 82 -14.16 -9.99 -22.14
C THR A 82 -12.96 -9.40 -22.89
N ILE A 83 -12.94 -8.08 -23.08
CA ILE A 83 -11.86 -7.36 -23.76
C ILE A 83 -10.59 -7.35 -22.89
N LEU A 84 -10.74 -7.07 -21.61
CA LEU A 84 -9.61 -7.01 -20.69
C LEU A 84 -8.96 -8.39 -20.53
N VAL A 85 -9.76 -9.45 -20.42
CA VAL A 85 -9.27 -10.84 -20.39
C VAL A 85 -8.44 -11.16 -21.64
N GLY A 86 -8.95 -10.80 -22.82
CA GLY A 86 -8.26 -11.03 -24.08
C GLY A 86 -6.91 -10.31 -24.15
N ASN A 87 -6.83 -9.08 -23.65
CA ASN A 87 -5.61 -8.28 -23.66
C ASN A 87 -4.56 -8.79 -22.65
N VAL A 88 -4.99 -9.18 -21.44
CA VAL A 88 -4.11 -9.80 -20.43
C VAL A 88 -3.58 -11.13 -20.97
N LEU A 89 -4.45 -11.96 -21.54
CA LEU A 89 -4.09 -13.23 -22.19
C LEU A 89 -3.05 -13.03 -23.30
N ALA A 90 -3.29 -12.11 -24.22
CA ALA A 90 -2.38 -11.81 -25.31
C ALA A 90 -1.01 -11.36 -24.80
N THR A 91 -0.99 -10.46 -23.81
CA THR A 91 0.25 -9.91 -23.23
C THR A 91 1.06 -10.97 -22.51
N VAL A 92 0.42 -11.79 -21.66
CA VAL A 92 1.10 -12.90 -20.96
C VAL A 92 1.61 -13.93 -21.94
N THR A 93 0.82 -14.26 -22.96
CA THR A 93 1.22 -15.21 -24.00
C THR A 93 2.46 -14.70 -24.73
N GLN A 94 2.46 -13.43 -25.14
CA GLN A 94 3.55 -12.82 -25.89
C GLN A 94 4.82 -12.64 -25.06
N LYS A 95 4.71 -12.09 -23.85
CA LYS A 95 5.86 -11.77 -23.00
C LYS A 95 6.46 -13.01 -22.36
N ILE A 96 5.63 -13.99 -21.98
CA ILE A 96 6.05 -15.15 -21.17
C ILE A 96 5.97 -16.44 -21.98
N PHE A 97 4.77 -16.86 -22.42
CA PHE A 97 4.59 -18.22 -22.95
C PHE A 97 5.31 -18.48 -24.27
N LEU A 98 5.37 -17.53 -25.20
CA LEU A 98 6.09 -17.70 -26.46
C LEU A 98 7.59 -17.97 -26.27
N LYS A 99 8.18 -17.48 -25.18
CA LYS A 99 9.60 -17.69 -24.87
C LYS A 99 9.81 -18.90 -23.98
N LEU A 100 8.91 -19.12 -23.02
CA LEU A 100 9.08 -20.14 -21.98
C LEU A 100 8.58 -21.53 -22.41
N LEU A 101 7.41 -21.63 -23.05
CA LEU A 101 6.82 -22.94 -23.39
C LEU A 101 7.66 -23.76 -24.37
N PRO A 102 8.29 -23.18 -25.42
CA PRO A 102 9.18 -23.94 -26.29
C PRO A 102 10.38 -24.53 -25.54
N ALA A 103 10.93 -23.80 -24.56
CA ALA A 103 12.03 -24.27 -23.71
C ALA A 103 11.63 -25.46 -22.82
N LEU A 104 10.34 -25.62 -22.54
CA LEU A 104 9.76 -26.72 -21.77
C LEU A 104 9.27 -27.88 -22.65
N ASN A 105 9.49 -27.80 -23.96
CA ASN A 105 8.93 -28.71 -24.95
C ASN A 105 7.40 -28.82 -24.85
N ILE A 106 6.74 -27.70 -24.52
CA ILE A 106 5.28 -27.57 -24.50
C ILE A 106 4.87 -26.88 -25.80
N LYS A 107 3.98 -27.51 -26.56
CA LYS A 107 3.47 -26.93 -27.81
C LYS A 107 2.55 -25.76 -27.46
N VAL A 108 2.87 -24.58 -27.99
CA VAL A 108 1.99 -23.40 -27.86
C VAL A 108 0.82 -23.59 -28.83
N PRO A 109 -0.45 -23.49 -28.37
CA PRO A 109 -1.60 -23.49 -29.25
C PRO A 109 -1.46 -22.34 -30.25
N LEU A 110 -1.69 -22.61 -31.54
CA LEU A 110 -1.61 -21.58 -32.58
C LEU A 110 -2.61 -20.44 -32.30
N ASP A 111 -3.74 -20.80 -31.72
CA ASP A 111 -4.85 -19.92 -31.38
C ASP A 111 -4.42 -18.89 -30.31
N MET A 112 -3.59 -19.28 -29.35
CA MET A 112 -2.97 -18.36 -28.38
C MET A 112 -1.94 -17.45 -29.03
N ALA A 113 -1.14 -17.96 -29.96
CA ALA A 113 -0.10 -17.16 -30.62
C ALA A 113 -0.69 -16.06 -31.53
N MET A 114 -1.92 -16.27 -32.03
CA MET A 114 -2.63 -15.34 -32.89
C MET A 114 -3.57 -14.40 -32.13
N ALA A 115 -3.61 -14.46 -30.80
CA ALA A 115 -4.28 -13.46 -29.98
C ALA A 115 -3.49 -12.13 -30.08
N THR A 116 -3.62 -11.45 -31.21
CA THR A 116 -3.04 -10.13 -31.43
C THR A 116 -3.66 -9.15 -30.45
N VAL A 117 -2.80 -8.49 -29.68
CA VAL A 117 -3.17 -7.34 -28.85
C VAL A 117 -3.90 -6.35 -29.74
N VAL A 118 -5.22 -6.19 -29.54
CA VAL A 118 -5.95 -5.05 -30.10
C VAL A 118 -5.42 -3.85 -29.33
N ASN A 119 -4.52 -3.10 -29.95
CA ASN A 119 -3.75 -2.02 -29.31
C ASN A 119 -4.63 -1.23 -28.32
N PRO A 120 -4.24 -1.15 -27.02
CA PRO A 120 -4.96 -0.31 -26.08
C PRO A 120 -4.88 1.12 -26.60
N ILE A 121 -6.05 1.72 -26.78
CA ILE A 121 -6.23 3.06 -27.32
C ILE A 121 -5.41 4.02 -26.46
N THR A 122 -4.39 4.63 -27.07
CA THR A 122 -3.66 5.77 -26.50
C THR A 122 -4.63 6.95 -26.36
N THR A 123 -5.35 7.05 -25.23
CA THR A 123 -6.18 8.21 -24.92
C THR A 123 -5.32 9.33 -24.36
N SER A 124 -4.60 10.04 -25.23
CA SER A 124 -4.06 11.36 -24.92
C SER A 124 -5.17 12.42 -25.12
N PRO A 125 -5.53 13.23 -24.10
CA PRO A 125 -6.45 14.33 -24.29
C PRO A 125 -5.72 15.51 -24.95
N THR A 126 -5.87 15.64 -26.27
CA THR A 126 -5.44 16.84 -27.00
C THR A 126 -6.57 17.87 -26.95
N SER A 127 -6.32 18.97 -26.26
CA SER A 127 -7.11 20.21 -26.37
C SER A 127 -7.08 20.72 -27.81
N GLN A 128 -8.26 20.98 -28.39
CA GLN A 128 -8.40 22.00 -29.42
C GLN A 128 -9.66 22.83 -29.19
N GLU A 129 -9.40 24.13 -29.09
CA GLU A 129 -10.33 25.25 -29.22
C GLU A 129 -11.12 25.21 -30.54
N GLY A 130 -12.43 25.44 -30.43
CA GLY A 130 -13.11 26.52 -31.14
C GLY A 130 -13.40 26.36 -32.64
N VAL A 131 -14.66 26.04 -32.97
CA VAL A 131 -15.36 26.66 -34.11
C VAL A 131 -16.83 26.90 -33.76
N LYS A 132 -17.27 28.14 -33.99
CA LYS A 132 -18.64 28.65 -33.91
C LYS A 132 -19.56 28.06 -35.00
N GLY A 133 -20.79 27.74 -34.59
CA GLY A 133 -22.06 28.14 -35.23
C GLY A 133 -22.45 27.54 -36.58
N VAL A 134 -23.67 27.01 -36.68
CA VAL A 134 -24.80 27.49 -37.51
C VAL A 134 -26.00 26.54 -37.35
N GLU A 135 -27.18 27.15 -37.31
CA GLU A 135 -28.53 26.61 -37.21
C GLU A 135 -28.90 25.59 -38.31
N MET A 136 -29.92 24.76 -38.07
CA MET A 136 -31.16 24.69 -38.88
C MET A 136 -32.01 23.44 -38.53
N ILE A 137 -33.24 23.73 -38.05
CA ILE A 137 -34.55 23.22 -38.48
C ILE A 137 -34.66 21.77 -38.99
N GLY A 138 -35.58 21.02 -38.37
CA GLY A 138 -36.16 19.81 -38.95
C GLY A 138 -37.25 19.19 -38.08
N ASP A 139 -38.49 19.65 -38.29
CA ASP A 139 -39.74 18.99 -37.91
C ASP A 139 -39.75 17.49 -38.27
N PHE A 140 -40.22 16.64 -37.36
CA PHE A 140 -40.87 15.39 -37.74
C PHE A 140 -42.00 15.02 -36.76
N ASP A 141 -43.22 15.09 -37.29
CA ASP A 141 -44.50 14.80 -36.65
C ASP A 141 -44.80 13.28 -36.67
N LYS A 142 -45.57 12.85 -35.66
CA LYS A 142 -46.47 11.67 -35.51
C LYS A 142 -46.23 10.35 -36.27
N THR A 143 -46.32 9.25 -35.51
CA THR A 143 -47.47 8.30 -35.42
C THR A 143 -47.14 7.25 -34.34
N LYS A 144 -47.89 7.10 -33.25
CA LYS A 144 -49.15 6.33 -33.08
C LYS A 144 -49.02 4.86 -33.50
N ASP A 145 -48.90 3.91 -32.57
CA ASP A 145 -50.01 3.11 -32.03
C ASP A 145 -49.50 2.02 -31.06
N SER A 146 -50.42 1.64 -30.19
CA SER A 146 -50.40 0.81 -29.00
C SER A 146 -50.30 -0.71 -29.22
N ASN A 147 -49.68 -1.41 -28.26
CA ASN A 147 -50.02 -2.78 -27.82
C ASN A 147 -49.31 -3.02 -26.47
N GLU A 148 -49.97 -2.93 -25.31
CA GLU A 148 -50.83 -3.94 -24.66
C GLU A 148 -50.11 -5.27 -24.37
N SER A 149 -49.60 -5.45 -23.15
CA SER A 149 -50.06 -6.53 -22.24
C SER A 149 -49.07 -6.86 -21.10
N ALA A 150 -49.71 -7.11 -19.94
CA ALA A 150 -49.35 -8.04 -18.86
C ALA A 150 -48.40 -7.58 -17.74
N ASP A 151 -49.05 -6.99 -16.73
CA ASP A 151 -48.82 -7.19 -15.30
C ASP A 151 -48.39 -8.62 -14.91
N THR A 152 -47.39 -8.73 -14.04
CA THR A 152 -47.43 -9.67 -12.90
C THR A 152 -46.71 -9.05 -11.70
N PRO A 153 -47.36 -8.97 -10.52
CA PRO A 153 -46.71 -8.51 -9.30
C PRO A 153 -45.98 -9.67 -8.63
N ILE A 154 -44.66 -9.51 -8.39
CA ILE A 154 -43.90 -10.43 -7.55
C ILE A 154 -44.29 -10.15 -6.09
N GLN A 155 -45.04 -11.08 -5.49
CA GLN A 155 -45.32 -11.09 -4.06
C GLN A 155 -44.06 -11.48 -3.28
N VAL A 156 -43.69 -10.64 -2.33
CA VAL A 156 -42.66 -10.93 -1.33
C VAL A 156 -43.37 -11.37 -0.06
N SER A 157 -43.56 -12.69 0.08
CA SER A 157 -44.11 -13.31 1.28
C SER A 157 -43.29 -14.54 1.63
N ASP A 158 -42.90 -14.64 2.90
CA ASP A 158 -42.42 -15.85 3.60
C ASP A 158 -40.94 -16.26 3.46
N LEU A 159 -40.02 -15.44 3.99
CA LEU A 159 -38.78 -15.96 4.61
C LEU A 159 -38.96 -15.99 6.14
N LYS A 160 -39.36 -17.16 6.64
CA LYS A 160 -39.38 -17.49 8.08
C LYS A 160 -37.96 -17.79 8.53
N PHE A 161 -37.33 -16.80 9.18
CA PHE A 161 -36.07 -16.98 9.89
C PHE A 161 -36.34 -17.42 11.34
N THR A 162 -36.60 -18.71 11.56
CA THR A 162 -36.66 -19.28 12.92
C THR A 162 -35.28 -19.79 13.32
N GLY A 163 -34.41 -18.86 13.72
CA GLY A 163 -33.12 -19.14 14.35
C GLY A 163 -33.27 -19.13 15.87
N ASN A 164 -33.25 -20.32 16.45
CA ASN A 164 -33.49 -20.62 17.86
C ASN A 164 -32.32 -20.10 18.74
N LEU A 165 -32.47 -18.92 19.37
CA LEU A 165 -31.51 -18.37 20.33
C LEU A 165 -31.91 -18.78 21.76
N ALA A 166 -31.80 -20.07 22.05
CA ALA A 166 -31.95 -20.59 23.41
C ALA A 166 -30.62 -20.47 24.18
N GLN A 167 -30.57 -19.47 25.05
CA GLN A 167 -30.02 -19.49 26.41
C GLN A 167 -28.97 -20.58 26.70
N ARG A 168 -27.70 -20.19 26.69
CA ARG A 168 -26.64 -20.91 27.40
C ARG A 168 -26.08 -20.01 28.49
N ALA A 169 -26.69 -20.10 29.67
CA ALA A 169 -26.16 -19.49 30.88
C ALA A 169 -24.79 -20.13 31.23
N PRO A 170 -23.78 -19.34 31.63
CA PRO A 170 -22.52 -19.89 32.09
C PRO A 170 -22.73 -20.56 33.46
N LYS A 171 -22.38 -21.85 33.54
CA LYS A 171 -22.28 -22.59 34.81
C LYS A 171 -21.24 -21.91 35.69
N ALA A 172 -21.69 -21.40 36.83
CA ALA A 172 -20.84 -21.03 37.96
C ALA A 172 -20.13 -22.30 38.49
N GLY A 173 -18.82 -22.21 38.72
CA GLY A 173 -18.10 -23.24 39.48
C GLY A 173 -16.77 -23.74 38.91
N ALA A 174 -15.95 -22.90 38.28
CA ALA A 174 -14.53 -23.20 38.08
C ALA A 174 -13.70 -22.39 39.10
N PRO A 175 -12.88 -23.04 39.96
CA PRO A 175 -11.99 -22.32 40.87
C PRO A 175 -10.94 -21.55 40.06
N LEU A 176 -10.76 -20.27 40.42
CA LEU A 176 -9.74 -19.39 39.84
C LEU A 176 -8.34 -20.01 40.03
N PRO A 177 -7.47 -19.96 39.01
CA PRO A 177 -6.08 -20.38 39.16
C PRO A 177 -5.40 -19.47 40.19
N THR A 178 -4.87 -20.10 41.25
CA THR A 178 -4.08 -19.44 42.28
C THR A 178 -2.75 -19.02 41.65
N PHE A 179 -2.56 -17.71 41.43
CA PHE A 179 -1.27 -17.19 40.99
C PHE A 179 -0.25 -17.38 42.12
N PRO A 180 0.97 -17.90 41.83
CA PRO A 180 2.02 -18.00 42.82
C PRO A 180 2.39 -16.59 43.31
N GLN A 181 2.28 -16.40 44.62
CA GLN A 181 2.64 -15.17 45.32
C GLN A 181 4.17 -15.00 45.24
N VAL A 182 4.63 -14.18 44.29
CA VAL A 182 6.05 -13.81 44.18
C VAL A 182 6.38 -12.88 45.35
N SER A 183 7.24 -13.36 46.24
CA SER A 183 7.78 -12.56 47.35
C SER A 183 8.62 -11.41 46.81
N PRO A 184 8.54 -10.20 47.40
CA PRO A 184 9.39 -9.08 47.00
C PRO A 184 10.86 -9.40 47.31
N GLU A 185 11.67 -9.44 46.27
CA GLU A 185 13.12 -9.57 46.36
C GLU A 185 13.73 -8.31 47.02
N PRO A 186 14.65 -8.44 47.99
CA PRO A 186 15.27 -7.28 48.64
C PRO A 186 16.22 -6.53 47.69
N PRO A 187 16.39 -5.21 47.86
CA PRO A 187 17.20 -4.39 46.96
C PRO A 187 18.68 -4.79 47.03
N VAL A 188 19.22 -5.19 45.89
CA VAL A 188 20.64 -5.44 45.66
C VAL A 188 21.42 -4.14 45.88
N GLN A 189 22.30 -4.13 46.88
CA GLN A 189 23.20 -3.00 47.15
C GLN A 189 24.28 -2.94 46.06
N LEU A 190 24.32 -1.82 45.35
CA LEU A 190 25.30 -1.52 44.31
C LEU A 190 26.63 -1.11 44.97
N THR A 191 27.58 -2.03 45.06
CA THR A 191 28.96 -1.72 45.45
C THR A 191 29.73 -1.17 44.25
N LYS A 192 30.22 0.06 44.38
CA LYS A 192 31.13 0.73 43.43
C LYS A 192 32.52 0.09 43.50
N PRO A 193 33.13 -0.34 42.38
CA PRO A 193 34.57 -0.54 42.33
C PRO A 193 35.27 0.77 41.95
N ALA A 194 36.07 1.28 42.87
CA ALA A 194 37.06 2.31 42.60
C ALA A 194 38.22 1.70 41.81
N VAL A 195 38.37 2.08 40.54
CA VAL A 195 39.56 1.80 39.74
C VAL A 195 40.35 3.09 39.63
N GLN A 196 41.43 3.19 40.40
CA GLN A 196 42.48 4.19 40.21
C GLN A 196 43.36 3.73 39.05
N VAL A 197 43.56 4.59 38.06
CA VAL A 197 44.54 4.39 36.99
C VAL A 197 45.64 5.44 37.17
N PRO A 198 46.93 5.06 37.27
CA PRO A 198 48.02 6.02 37.39
C PRO A 198 48.37 6.66 36.04
N LEU A 199 48.48 7.99 36.04
CA LEU A 199 49.13 8.77 35.00
C LEU A 199 50.64 8.47 34.99
N SER A 200 51.18 8.05 33.85
CA SER A 200 52.46 8.54 33.28
C SER A 200 52.89 7.69 32.08
N SER A 201 52.97 8.31 30.90
CA SER A 201 54.08 8.10 29.95
C SER A 201 53.94 9.03 28.74
N THR A 202 54.79 10.06 28.74
CA THR A 202 55.61 10.54 27.62
C THR A 202 55.18 10.15 26.20
N ILE A 203 54.77 11.13 25.40
CA ILE A 203 54.67 11.02 23.93
C ILE A 203 55.78 11.89 23.32
N PRO A 204 56.64 11.35 22.43
CA PRO A 204 57.62 12.15 21.71
C PRO A 204 56.96 12.91 20.55
N LEU A 205 57.42 14.14 20.39
CA LEU A 205 57.11 15.05 19.28
C LEU A 205 57.69 14.47 17.97
N ILE A 206 56.85 13.90 17.11
CA ILE A 206 57.22 13.58 15.73
C ILE A 206 56.65 14.68 14.83
N SER A 207 57.53 15.58 14.46
CA SER A 207 57.36 16.50 13.34
C SER A 207 57.55 15.70 12.05
N ASN A 208 56.55 15.67 11.17
CA ASN A 208 56.77 15.39 9.76
C ASN A 208 55.77 16.17 8.90
N GLN A 209 56.37 17.08 8.12
CA GLN A 209 55.76 17.81 7.02
C GLN A 209 55.77 16.95 5.76
N SER A 210 54.64 16.88 5.07
CA SER A 210 54.44 16.65 3.61
C SER A 210 53.01 16.09 3.49
N GLY A 211 52.01 16.76 2.93
CA GLY A 211 52.07 17.45 1.64
C GLY A 211 51.37 16.59 0.59
N GLU A 212 50.07 16.30 0.76
CA GLU A 212 49.18 15.88 -0.33
C GLU A 212 47.72 16.11 0.07
N THR A 213 47.19 17.24 -0.35
CA THR A 213 45.76 17.58 -0.26
C THR A 213 44.99 16.72 -1.25
N ILE A 214 44.40 15.62 -0.77
CA ILE A 214 43.34 14.92 -1.49
C ILE A 214 42.09 15.79 -1.37
N PRO A 215 41.52 16.31 -2.47
CA PRO A 215 40.30 17.10 -2.41
C PRO A 215 39.16 16.18 -1.93
N ALA A 216 38.64 16.47 -0.74
CA ALA A 216 37.45 15.84 -0.20
C ALA A 216 36.29 16.05 -1.18
N LYS A 217 36.00 15.03 -1.98
CA LYS A 217 34.84 14.97 -2.87
C LYS A 217 33.60 14.89 -1.98
N LYS A 218 33.07 16.07 -1.67
CA LYS A 218 31.79 16.28 -0.99
C LYS A 218 30.75 15.38 -1.68
N PRO A 219 30.06 14.47 -0.98
CA PRO A 219 29.03 13.66 -1.60
C PRO A 219 28.01 14.60 -2.25
N PRO A 220 27.55 14.30 -3.48
CA PRO A 220 26.57 15.14 -4.15
C PRO A 220 25.32 15.17 -3.26
N MET A 221 25.06 16.32 -2.64
CA MET A 221 23.76 16.61 -2.07
C MET A 221 22.78 16.55 -3.22
N VAL A 222 21.99 15.49 -3.27
CA VAL A 222 20.82 15.41 -4.15
C VAL A 222 19.88 16.49 -3.67
N GLU A 223 19.89 17.62 -4.36
CA GLU A 223 18.98 18.73 -4.17
C GLU A 223 17.59 18.24 -4.58
N VAL A 224 16.86 17.68 -3.61
CA VAL A 224 15.46 17.31 -3.78
C VAL A 224 14.72 18.63 -4.01
N SER A 225 14.36 18.87 -5.27
CA SER A 225 13.62 20.06 -5.70
C SER A 225 12.36 20.19 -4.84
N ALA A 226 12.35 21.20 -3.95
CA ALA A 226 11.33 21.39 -2.91
C ALA A 226 9.94 21.81 -3.45
N ASN A 227 9.74 21.81 -4.77
CA ASN A 227 8.59 22.40 -5.45
C ASN A 227 7.53 21.39 -5.95
N GLN A 228 7.50 20.15 -5.44
CA GLN A 228 6.49 19.15 -5.85
C GLN A 228 5.84 18.41 -4.69
N VAL A 229 5.66 19.06 -3.54
CA VAL A 229 4.74 18.54 -2.51
C VAL A 229 3.33 19.02 -2.90
N PRO A 230 2.38 18.12 -3.22
CA PRO A 230 1.01 18.53 -3.50
C PRO A 230 0.44 19.30 -2.29
N GLU A 231 -0.24 20.42 -2.55
CA GLU A 231 -0.75 21.32 -1.51
C GLU A 231 -1.74 20.65 -0.54
N ASN A 232 -2.26 19.47 -0.89
CA ASN A 232 -3.13 18.68 -0.02
C ASN A 232 -2.34 17.68 0.83
N SER A 233 -2.23 17.96 2.14
CA SER A 233 -1.61 17.10 3.17
C SER A 233 -2.16 15.67 3.16
N ILE A 234 -3.48 15.52 2.93
CA ILE A 234 -4.16 14.21 2.86
C ILE A 234 -3.71 13.43 1.63
N GLU A 235 -3.63 14.07 0.47
CA GLU A 235 -3.25 13.40 -0.78
C GLU A 235 -1.79 12.93 -0.74
N SER A 236 -0.91 13.76 -0.16
CA SER A 236 0.48 13.38 0.14
C SER A 236 0.54 12.16 1.04
N LEU A 237 -0.26 12.11 2.11
CA LEU A 237 -0.35 10.95 3.00
C LEU A 237 -0.82 9.69 2.26
N MET A 238 -1.85 9.82 1.41
CA MET A 238 -2.40 8.71 0.63
C MET A 238 -1.39 8.17 -0.37
N LYS A 239 -0.64 9.06 -1.03
CA LYS A 239 0.44 8.67 -1.95
C LYS A 239 1.55 7.88 -1.22
N MET A 240 1.86 8.24 0.02
CA MET A 240 2.84 7.52 0.86
C MET A 240 2.33 6.18 1.40
N LEU A 241 1.00 5.97 1.46
CA LEU A 241 0.38 4.73 1.92
C LEU A 241 0.08 3.74 0.78
N ARG A 242 0.07 4.23 -0.47
CA ARG A 242 -0.15 3.46 -1.70
C ARG A 242 0.96 2.40 -1.84
N GLY A 243 0.68 1.17 -1.40
CA GLY A 243 1.63 0.05 -1.36
C GLY A 243 1.64 -0.73 -0.05
N SER A 244 1.13 -0.16 1.04
CA SER A 244 0.98 -0.87 2.33
C SER A 244 -0.45 -1.29 2.65
N VAL A 245 -1.45 -0.61 2.06
CA VAL A 245 -2.89 -0.90 2.19
C VAL A 245 -3.53 -0.71 0.82
N SER A 246 -4.62 -1.42 0.55
CA SER A 246 -5.34 -1.26 -0.71
C SER A 246 -5.98 0.14 -0.82
N GLU A 247 -6.06 0.68 -2.03
CA GLU A 247 -6.63 2.03 -2.26
C GLU A 247 -8.09 2.11 -1.80
N ARG A 248 -8.86 1.03 -1.98
CA ARG A 248 -10.25 0.92 -1.51
C ARG A 248 -10.36 0.97 0.01
N GLU A 249 -9.50 0.26 0.74
CA GLU A 249 -9.50 0.29 2.21
C GLU A 249 -9.09 1.66 2.73
N LEU A 250 -8.06 2.29 2.14
CA LEU A 250 -7.66 3.65 2.48
C LEU A 250 -8.79 4.64 2.27
N GLN A 251 -9.45 4.60 1.11
CA GLN A 251 -10.57 5.48 0.80
C GLN A 251 -11.78 5.20 1.71
N THR A 252 -12.02 3.94 2.08
CA THR A 252 -13.07 3.56 3.03
C THR A 252 -12.79 4.09 4.43
N HIS A 253 -11.54 4.03 4.89
CA HIS A 253 -11.18 4.58 6.20
C HIS A 253 -11.22 6.10 6.20
N LEU A 254 -10.72 6.73 5.14
CA LEU A 254 -10.77 8.17 4.95
C LEU A 254 -12.22 8.67 4.89
N SER A 255 -13.11 7.96 4.19
CA SER A 255 -14.53 8.31 4.07
C SER A 255 -15.27 8.22 5.40
N LYS A 256 -14.84 7.31 6.28
CA LYS A 256 -15.35 7.11 7.64
C LYS A 256 -14.75 8.06 8.69
N LEU A 257 -13.68 8.81 8.36
CA LEU A 257 -13.13 9.77 9.31
C LEU A 257 -14.16 10.88 9.58
N PRO A 258 -14.38 11.25 10.85
CA PRO A 258 -15.16 12.43 11.19
C PRO A 258 -14.60 13.67 10.51
N GLU A 259 -15.47 14.60 10.12
CA GLU A 259 -15.08 15.84 9.43
C GLU A 259 -14.07 16.66 10.26
N SER A 260 -14.25 16.70 11.58
CA SER A 260 -13.32 17.36 12.49
C SER A 260 -11.89 16.80 12.40
N LEU A 261 -11.75 15.49 12.17
CA LEU A 261 -10.44 14.86 12.01
C LEU A 261 -9.84 15.17 10.63
N ARG A 262 -10.64 15.25 9.57
CA ARG A 262 -10.14 15.66 8.24
C ARG A 262 -9.59 17.07 8.27
N VAL A 263 -10.35 18.00 8.84
CA VAL A 263 -9.92 19.40 8.99
C VAL A 263 -8.65 19.49 9.85
N ALA A 264 -8.55 18.71 10.93
CA ALA A 264 -7.35 18.64 11.75
C ALA A 264 -6.14 18.09 10.97
N LEU A 265 -6.33 17.11 10.08
CA LEU A 265 -5.28 16.54 9.23
C LEU A 265 -4.87 17.46 8.09
N GLU A 266 -5.76 18.31 7.60
CA GLU A 266 -5.43 19.35 6.62
C GLU A 266 -4.67 20.50 7.27
N SER A 267 -5.06 20.88 8.50
CA SER A 267 -4.42 21.94 9.30
C SER A 267 -2.97 21.61 9.68
N VAL A 268 -2.71 20.35 10.07
CA VAL A 268 -1.35 19.90 10.36
C VAL A 268 -0.73 19.39 9.07
N ASP A 269 0.27 20.09 8.56
CA ASP A 269 1.12 19.64 7.44
C ASP A 269 2.00 18.44 7.86
N SER A 270 1.32 17.33 8.11
CA SER A 270 1.86 16.14 8.75
C SER A 270 2.86 15.47 7.82
N ALA A 271 2.60 15.47 6.51
CA ALA A 271 3.50 14.92 5.51
C ALA A 271 4.84 15.65 5.50
N LYS A 272 4.82 16.99 5.44
CA LYS A 272 6.05 17.79 5.52
C LYS A 272 6.78 17.60 6.84
N LYS A 273 6.05 17.56 7.96
CA LYS A 273 6.65 17.33 9.29
C LYS A 273 7.34 15.97 9.40
N VAL A 274 6.77 14.91 8.83
CA VAL A 274 7.44 13.61 8.78
C VAL A 274 8.75 13.69 8.00
N VAL A 275 8.74 14.37 6.84
CA VAL A 275 9.95 14.54 6.01
C VAL A 275 11.02 15.35 6.75
N GLU A 276 10.64 16.48 7.38
CA GLU A 276 11.55 17.32 8.19
C GLU A 276 12.19 16.51 9.33
N ILE A 277 11.39 15.73 10.06
CA ILE A 277 11.86 14.87 11.14
C ILE A 277 12.79 13.79 10.57
N GLY A 278 12.40 13.10 9.51
CA GLY A 278 13.24 12.08 8.88
C GLY A 278 14.61 12.62 8.44
N GLN A 279 14.64 13.81 7.84
CA GLN A 279 15.88 14.50 7.47
C GLN A 279 16.73 14.88 8.69
N LYS A 280 16.11 15.36 9.78
CA LYS A 280 16.79 15.71 11.02
C LYS A 280 17.54 14.52 11.64
N TYR A 281 16.99 13.32 11.53
CA TYR A 281 17.63 12.07 11.98
C TYR A 281 18.50 11.41 10.88
N ALA A 282 18.78 12.12 9.79
CA ALA A 282 19.57 11.65 8.65
C ALA A 282 19.07 10.31 8.06
N LEU A 283 17.75 10.11 8.03
CA LEU A 283 17.16 8.94 7.40
C LEU A 283 17.24 9.03 5.88
N HIS A 284 17.51 7.90 5.23
CA HIS A 284 17.44 7.79 3.77
C HIS A 284 15.98 7.89 3.28
N VAL A 285 15.79 8.26 2.01
CA VAL A 285 14.46 8.54 1.43
C VAL A 285 13.50 7.35 1.55
N ASP A 286 14.00 6.13 1.38
CA ASP A 286 13.26 4.88 1.60
C ASP A 286 12.76 4.78 3.06
N LYS A 287 13.62 5.10 4.03
CA LYS A 287 13.30 5.10 5.45
C LYS A 287 12.37 6.22 5.88
N ILE A 288 12.44 7.38 5.22
CA ILE A 288 11.46 8.45 5.38
C ILE A 288 10.09 7.98 4.87
N GLY A 289 10.04 7.26 3.75
CA GLY A 289 8.83 6.60 3.26
C GLY A 289 8.23 5.64 4.29
N ASP A 290 9.04 4.75 4.84
CA ASP A 290 8.60 3.82 5.90
C ASP A 290 8.07 4.54 7.16
N LEU A 291 8.75 5.60 7.60
CA LEU A 291 8.32 6.43 8.73
C LEU A 291 6.97 7.09 8.45
N ALA A 292 6.78 7.62 7.24
CA ALA A 292 5.53 8.24 6.83
C ALA A 292 4.38 7.24 6.75
N THR A 293 4.64 6.04 6.22
CA THR A 293 3.66 4.97 6.20
C THR A 293 3.20 4.60 7.61
N GLU A 294 4.12 4.30 8.54
CA GLU A 294 3.72 3.91 9.91
C GLU A 294 3.02 5.06 10.65
N THR A 295 3.43 6.31 10.41
CA THR A 295 2.77 7.49 10.98
C THR A 295 1.33 7.64 10.46
N GLY A 296 1.14 7.51 9.14
CA GLY A 296 -0.17 7.56 8.50
C GLY A 296 -1.10 6.43 8.96
N MET A 297 -0.56 5.22 9.17
CA MET A 297 -1.31 4.08 9.69
C MET A 297 -1.87 4.32 11.10
N VAL A 298 -1.12 5.03 11.96
CA VAL A 298 -1.60 5.40 13.30
C VAL A 298 -2.69 6.47 13.20
N ILE A 299 -2.47 7.49 12.35
CA ILE A 299 -3.43 8.58 12.12
C ILE A 299 -4.79 8.04 11.62
N LEU A 300 -4.76 7.11 10.67
CA LEU A 300 -5.96 6.50 10.08
C LEU A 300 -6.58 5.40 10.95
N GLY A 301 -5.98 5.10 12.11
CA GLY A 301 -6.50 4.11 13.07
C GLY A 301 -6.25 2.65 12.69
N PHE A 302 -5.44 2.37 11.66
CA PHE A 302 -5.02 0.99 11.33
C PHE A 302 -4.04 0.43 12.36
N THR A 303 -3.27 1.29 13.02
CA THR A 303 -2.27 0.90 14.01
C THR A 303 -2.56 1.59 15.34
N HIS A 304 -2.64 0.79 16.40
CA HIS A 304 -2.79 1.33 17.75
C HIS A 304 -1.54 2.16 18.15
N PRO A 305 -1.67 3.34 18.80
CA PRO A 305 -0.52 4.18 19.16
C PRO A 305 0.55 3.46 20.00
N GLY A 306 0.14 2.56 20.90
CA GLY A 306 1.07 1.72 21.68
C GLY A 306 1.90 0.73 20.85
N GLN A 307 1.50 0.46 19.60
CA GLN A 307 2.23 -0.40 18.66
C GLN A 307 3.11 0.41 17.70
N PHE A 308 3.10 1.75 17.77
CA PHE A 308 3.86 2.58 16.85
C PHE A 308 5.37 2.35 16.98
N LEU A 309 5.91 2.43 18.19
CA LEU A 309 7.33 2.23 18.47
C LEU A 309 7.84 0.84 18.00
N PRO A 310 7.25 -0.31 18.40
CA PRO A 310 7.76 -1.61 17.98
C PRO A 310 7.64 -1.84 16.47
N ARG A 311 6.60 -1.34 15.81
CA ARG A 311 6.46 -1.43 14.34
C ARG A 311 7.50 -0.57 13.63
N LEU A 312 7.74 0.64 14.13
CA LEU A 312 8.73 1.55 13.57
C LEU A 312 10.15 0.97 13.69
N THR A 313 10.50 0.40 14.84
CA THR A 313 11.78 -0.31 15.06
C THR A 313 11.96 -1.44 14.05
N ARG A 314 10.93 -2.28 13.86
CA ARG A 314 10.97 -3.40 12.93
C ARG A 314 11.12 -2.95 11.48
N ARG A 315 10.37 -1.92 11.07
CA ARG A 315 10.33 -1.47 9.67
C ARG A 315 11.60 -0.71 9.27
N LEU A 316 12.10 0.15 10.15
CA LEU A 316 13.32 0.89 9.89
C LEU A 316 14.59 0.04 10.11
N GLY A 317 14.50 -1.07 10.84
CA GLY A 317 15.64 -1.96 11.10
C GLY A 317 16.71 -1.32 11.99
N MET A 318 16.34 -0.33 12.80
CA MET A 318 17.24 0.42 13.68
C MET A 318 17.08 0.00 15.14
N ASN A 319 18.08 0.30 15.97
CA ASN A 319 18.01 0.05 17.41
C ASN A 319 16.95 0.94 18.09
N GLU A 320 16.27 0.40 19.09
CA GLU A 320 15.25 1.11 19.87
C GLU A 320 15.78 2.43 20.49
N ASN A 321 17.06 2.49 20.88
CA ASN A 321 17.69 3.71 21.42
C ASN A 321 17.68 4.88 20.43
N THR A 322 17.78 4.59 19.13
CA THR A 322 17.72 5.61 18.06
C THR A 322 16.27 5.92 17.67
N ILE A 323 15.41 4.91 17.70
CA ILE A 323 14.00 5.03 17.30
C ILE A 323 13.14 5.75 18.35
N ARG A 324 13.45 5.58 19.64
CA ARG A 324 12.70 6.21 20.73
C ARG A 324 12.63 7.75 20.64
N PRO A 325 13.73 8.50 20.48
CA PRO A 325 13.66 9.95 20.33
C PRO A 325 12.92 10.37 19.05
N LEU A 326 13.12 9.64 17.93
CA LEU A 326 12.39 9.85 16.68
C LEU A 326 10.87 9.72 16.89
N ALA A 327 10.43 8.66 17.55
CA ALA A 327 9.01 8.41 17.83
C ALA A 327 8.42 9.45 18.80
N GLN A 328 9.19 9.91 19.78
CA GLN A 328 8.78 11.00 20.69
C GLN A 328 8.58 12.32 19.94
N GLU A 329 9.47 12.63 18.99
CA GLU A 329 9.36 13.84 18.17
C GLU A 329 8.13 13.79 17.27
N ILE A 330 7.86 12.66 16.59
CA ILE A 330 6.62 12.46 15.82
C ILE A 330 5.37 12.62 16.70
N ASN A 331 5.38 12.04 17.90
CA ASN A 331 4.26 12.16 18.82
C ASN A 331 4.00 13.62 19.24
N THR A 332 5.05 14.44 19.36
CA THR A 332 4.95 15.84 19.78
C THR A 332 4.57 16.75 18.61
N GLU A 333 5.25 16.61 17.47
CA GLU A 333 5.07 17.51 16.33
C GLU A 333 3.83 17.21 15.49
N ILE A 334 3.32 15.97 15.55
CA ILE A 334 2.21 15.51 14.70
C ILE A 334 1.05 15.05 15.56
N PHE A 335 1.19 13.95 16.32
CA PHE A 335 0.05 13.35 17.02
C PHE A 335 -0.56 14.26 18.08
N LEU A 336 0.26 15.04 18.80
CA LEU A 336 -0.23 15.99 19.79
C LEU A 336 -1.02 17.12 19.13
N LYS A 337 -0.50 17.72 18.05
CA LYS A 337 -1.18 18.82 17.32
C LYS A 337 -2.51 18.38 16.72
N ILE A 338 -2.58 17.16 16.17
CA ILE A 338 -3.84 16.58 15.69
C ILE A 338 -4.82 16.43 16.86
N ARG A 339 -4.37 15.92 18.02
CA ARG A 339 -5.23 15.81 19.21
C ARG A 339 -5.72 17.17 19.73
N GLU A 340 -4.87 18.19 19.67
CA GLU A 340 -5.22 19.56 20.06
C GLU A 340 -6.27 20.15 19.11
N ALA A 341 -6.05 20.05 17.79
CA ALA A 341 -7.01 20.49 16.79
C ALA A 341 -8.37 19.77 16.93
N LEU A 342 -8.37 18.46 17.21
CA LEU A 342 -9.60 17.71 17.50
C LEU A 342 -10.33 18.21 18.75
N LYS A 343 -9.61 18.59 19.81
CA LYS A 343 -10.20 19.12 21.05
C LYS A 343 -10.84 20.49 20.83
N GLU A 344 -10.20 21.33 20.01
CA GLU A 344 -10.72 22.65 19.63
C GLU A 344 -12.02 22.52 18.84
N ILE A 345 -12.07 21.59 17.87
CA ILE A 345 -13.26 21.39 17.04
C ILE A 345 -14.40 20.74 17.83
N ASN A 346 -14.10 19.81 18.75
CA ASN A 346 -15.11 19.08 19.51
C ASN A 346 -15.53 19.76 20.83
N GLY A 347 -15.02 20.96 21.12
CA GLY A 347 -15.58 21.84 22.16
C GLY A 347 -15.22 21.53 23.61
N GLU A 348 -14.21 20.70 23.89
CA GLU A 348 -13.64 20.61 25.25
C GLU A 348 -12.65 21.75 25.56
N GLY A 349 -12.27 22.54 24.56
CA GLY A 349 -11.73 23.88 24.75
C GLY A 349 -12.81 24.91 24.41
N GLY A 350 -13.46 25.48 25.42
CA GLY A 350 -14.52 26.48 25.23
C GLY A 350 -14.03 27.71 24.45
N ILE A 351 -14.19 27.71 23.14
CA ILE A 351 -14.26 28.93 22.35
C ILE A 351 -15.73 29.20 22.08
N HIS A 352 -16.26 30.06 22.92
CA HIS A 352 -17.50 30.77 22.73
C HIS A 352 -17.39 31.58 21.43
N ILE A 353 -17.85 31.02 20.30
CA ILE A 353 -18.10 31.79 19.08
C ILE A 353 -19.35 32.63 19.40
N SER A 354 -19.15 33.76 20.09
CA SER A 354 -20.22 34.73 20.29
C SER A 354 -20.56 35.28 18.90
N PRO A 355 -21.83 35.19 18.46
CA PRO A 355 -22.22 35.82 17.20
C PRO A 355 -21.94 37.31 17.33
N GLU A 356 -21.13 37.81 16.39
CA GLU A 356 -20.84 39.22 16.20
C GLU A 356 -22.17 40.00 16.24
N PRO A 357 -22.31 41.01 17.13
CA PRO A 357 -23.54 41.76 17.23
C PRO A 357 -23.68 42.57 15.94
N GLN A 358 -24.64 42.17 15.11
CA GLN A 358 -25.06 42.94 13.95
C GLN A 358 -25.41 44.36 14.43
N ALA A 359 -24.55 45.30 14.07
CA ALA A 359 -24.77 46.71 14.28
C ALA A 359 -25.96 47.15 13.41
N ARG A 360 -27.05 47.44 14.11
CA ARG A 360 -28.25 48.25 13.79
C ARG A 360 -28.41 48.78 12.37
#